data_AF-K2BS42-F1
#
_entry.id   AF-K2BS42-F1
#
_cell.length_a   1.000
_cell.length_b   1.000
_cell.length_c   1.000
_cell.angle_alpha   90.00
_cell.angle_beta   90.00
_cell.angle_gamma   90.00
#
_symmetry.space_group_name_H-M   'P 1'
#
loop_
_entity.id
_entity.type
_entity.pdbx_description
1 polymer ?
#
loop_
_entity_poly.entity_id
_entity_poly.type
_entity_poly.pdbx_seq_one_letter_code
_entity_poly.pdbx_strand_id
1 'polypeptide(L)'
;MGFTGFLLFLFLSIIYSLGVSSSVYGGDSGDIILASWFGGVAHPPGYPLNTMIGWVFTHLPYSASVAFKANLMAAFLMAASISLLFLIVEKLTKNFFVSLSVSLILAFTPLFWLYAHIIEVFQLNILLVAISFYFLVSWRQSVLIKKVNGIHLKLAFLFIGFAFFHHQTSVLLFPAYAFLIFKTDKK
;
A
#
# COMPACT_ATOMS: atom_id res chain seq x y z
N MET A 1 19.57 1.04 4.32
CA MET A 1 18.42 0.28 3.79
C MET A 1 17.14 1.09 3.91
N GLY A 2 16.66 1.41 5.13
CA GLY A 2 15.47 2.28 5.31
C GLY A 2 15.57 3.65 4.63
N PHE A 3 16.76 4.27 4.63
CA PHE A 3 17.00 5.56 3.97
C PHE A 3 16.73 5.53 2.45
N THR A 4 17.14 4.48 1.75
CA THR A 4 16.94 4.39 0.29
C THR A 4 15.48 4.15 -0.06
N GLY A 5 14.78 3.30 0.72
CA GLY A 5 13.33 3.16 0.59
C GLY A 5 12.59 4.49 0.82
N PHE A 6 13.06 5.30 1.77
CA PHE A 6 12.52 6.64 2.00
C PHE A 6 12.79 7.60 0.83
N LEU A 7 13.99 7.59 0.26
CA LEU A 7 14.29 8.39 -0.94
C LEU A 7 13.43 7.97 -2.13
N LEU A 8 13.24 6.66 -2.35
CA LEU A 8 12.34 6.16 -3.40
C LEU A 8 10.90 6.60 -3.15
N PHE A 9 10.46 6.61 -1.89
CA PHE A 9 9.14 7.09 -1.52
C PHE A 9 8.95 8.57 -1.85
N LEU A 10 9.93 9.42 -1.51
CA LEU A 10 9.88 10.85 -1.85
C LEU A 10 9.89 11.05 -3.37
N PHE A 11 10.76 10.35 -4.08
CA PHE A 11 10.85 10.41 -5.53
C PHE A 11 9.52 10.05 -6.19
N LEU A 12 8.93 8.90 -5.86
CA LEU A 12 7.66 8.46 -6.43
C LEU A 12 6.48 9.33 -6.00
N SER A 13 6.47 9.81 -4.75
CA SER A 13 5.43 10.73 -4.28
C SER A 13 5.43 12.01 -5.13
N ILE A 14 6.60 12.57 -5.44
CA ILE A 14 6.73 13.73 -6.32
C ILE A 14 6.24 13.38 -7.73
N ILE A 15 6.78 12.32 -8.33
CA ILE A 15 6.46 11.93 -9.72
C ILE A 15 4.96 11.67 -9.91
N TYR A 16 4.34 10.89 -9.01
CA TYR A 16 2.91 10.60 -9.09
C TYR A 16 2.05 11.83 -8.83
N SER A 17 2.44 12.68 -7.87
CA SER A 17 1.67 13.91 -7.59
C SER A 17 1.63 14.87 -8.77
N LEU A 18 2.65 14.87 -9.64
CA LEU A 18 2.67 15.70 -10.85
C LEU A 18 1.65 15.25 -11.91
N GLY A 19 1.27 13.96 -11.92
CA GLY A 19 0.29 13.43 -12.87
C GLY A 19 -1.13 13.29 -12.32
N VAL A 20 -1.35 13.67 -11.05
CA VAL A 20 -2.64 13.45 -10.37
C VAL A 20 -3.77 14.17 -11.12
N SER A 21 -4.90 13.50 -11.29
CA SER A 21 -6.09 14.10 -11.90
C SER A 21 -6.61 15.26 -11.04
N SER A 22 -6.85 16.42 -11.67
CA SER A 22 -7.43 17.60 -11.01
C SER A 22 -8.96 17.53 -10.89
N SER A 23 -9.60 16.55 -11.54
CA SER A 23 -11.04 16.32 -11.51
C SER A 23 -11.38 14.87 -11.15
N VAL A 24 -12.67 14.60 -11.02
CA VAL A 24 -13.19 13.24 -11.05
C VAL A 24 -12.84 12.63 -12.41
N TYR A 25 -12.31 11.41 -12.42
CA TYR A 25 -11.80 10.77 -13.64
C TYR A 25 -12.77 9.71 -14.16
N GLY A 26 -12.81 8.54 -13.53
CA GLY A 26 -13.61 7.40 -13.94
C GLY A 26 -13.61 6.31 -12.87
N GLY A 27 -14.24 5.18 -13.16
CA GLY A 27 -14.42 4.11 -12.17
C GLY A 27 -15.30 4.58 -11.01
N ASP A 28 -14.90 4.21 -9.80
CA ASP A 28 -15.64 4.54 -8.57
C ASP A 28 -15.09 5.80 -7.87
N SER A 29 -14.08 6.45 -8.48
CA SER A 29 -13.43 7.64 -7.92
C SER A 29 -14.40 8.74 -7.52
N GLY A 30 -15.47 9.00 -8.28
CA GLY A 30 -16.46 10.02 -7.93
C GLY A 30 -17.16 9.76 -6.60
N ASP A 31 -17.58 8.51 -6.37
CA ASP A 31 -18.21 8.08 -5.14
C ASP A 31 -17.22 8.15 -3.95
N ILE A 32 -16.00 7.67 -4.14
CA ILE A 32 -14.96 7.69 -3.10
C ILE A 32 -14.55 9.12 -2.73
N ILE A 33 -14.47 10.03 -3.70
CA ILE A 33 -14.16 11.46 -3.47
C ILE A 33 -15.26 12.10 -2.63
N LEU A 34 -16.54 11.87 -2.98
CA LEU A 34 -17.68 12.41 -2.24
C LEU A 34 -17.74 11.85 -0.82
N ALA A 35 -17.59 10.53 -0.66
CA ALA A 35 -17.54 9.89 0.65
C ALA A 35 -16.37 10.43 1.50
N SER A 36 -15.21 10.66 0.89
CA SER A 36 -14.05 11.24 1.57
C SER A 36 -14.32 12.68 2.02
N TRP A 37 -14.93 13.51 1.18
CA TRP A 37 -15.26 14.90 1.53
C TRP A 37 -16.29 15.01 2.65
N PHE A 38 -17.36 14.23 2.60
CA PHE A 38 -18.42 14.29 3.61
C PHE A 38 -18.14 13.44 4.85
N GLY A 39 -17.03 12.68 4.88
CA GLY A 39 -16.80 11.66 5.92
C GLY A 39 -17.85 10.55 5.90
N GLY A 40 -18.39 10.26 4.71
CA GLY A 40 -19.45 9.30 4.46
C GLY A 40 -18.95 7.88 4.20
N VAL A 41 -19.90 7.04 3.78
CA VAL A 41 -19.68 5.64 3.42
C VAL A 41 -19.81 5.51 1.92
N ALA A 42 -18.78 4.95 1.27
CA ALA A 42 -18.79 4.69 -0.16
C ALA A 42 -19.71 3.50 -0.51
N HIS A 43 -19.84 3.18 -1.79
CA HIS A 43 -20.49 1.95 -2.25
C HIS A 43 -19.95 0.69 -1.52
N PRO A 44 -20.77 -0.37 -1.39
CA PRO A 44 -20.38 -1.58 -0.66
C PRO A 44 -19.01 -2.13 -1.09
N PRO A 45 -18.15 -2.58 -0.14
CA PRO A 45 -18.41 -2.77 1.29
C PRO A 45 -18.31 -1.51 2.18
N GLY A 46 -18.09 -0.31 1.60
CA GLY A 46 -18.13 0.97 2.32
C GLY A 46 -16.77 1.61 2.59
N TYR A 47 -15.69 0.83 2.56
CA TYR A 47 -14.29 1.30 2.62
C TYR A 47 -13.96 2.34 3.70
N PRO A 48 -14.35 2.12 4.98
CA PRO A 48 -14.29 3.15 6.02
C PRO A 48 -12.88 3.69 6.29
N LEU A 49 -11.84 2.84 6.27
CA LEU A 49 -10.47 3.31 6.46
C LEU A 49 -10.01 4.20 5.29
N ASN A 50 -10.45 3.88 4.07
CA ASN A 50 -10.12 4.66 2.89
C ASN A 50 -10.78 6.04 2.94
N THR A 51 -12.06 6.11 3.29
CA THR A 51 -12.79 7.39 3.38
C THR A 51 -12.32 8.25 4.56
N MET A 52 -11.92 7.64 5.69
CA MET A 52 -11.30 8.37 6.82
C MET A 52 -9.95 8.99 6.44
N ILE A 53 -9.09 8.28 5.73
CA ILE A 53 -7.82 8.84 5.24
C ILE A 53 -8.11 9.91 4.17
N GLY A 54 -9.05 9.64 3.26
CA GLY A 54 -9.47 10.59 2.24
C GLY A 54 -10.05 11.88 2.83
N TRP A 55 -10.76 11.80 3.95
CA TRP A 55 -11.23 12.98 4.69
C TRP A 55 -10.07 13.88 5.11
N VAL A 56 -8.99 13.30 5.64
CA VAL A 56 -7.78 14.08 6.00
C VAL A 56 -7.20 14.79 4.79
N PHE A 57 -7.04 14.08 3.66
CA PHE A 57 -6.47 14.66 2.44
C PHE A 57 -7.35 15.77 1.85
N THR A 58 -8.66 15.54 1.76
CA THR A 58 -9.60 16.51 1.19
C THR A 58 -9.73 17.79 2.01
N HIS A 59 -9.41 17.76 3.31
CA HIS A 59 -9.44 18.90 4.22
C HIS A 59 -8.08 19.60 4.41
N LEU A 60 -7.03 19.21 3.67
CA LEU A 60 -5.74 19.88 3.76
C LEU A 60 -5.87 21.40 3.45
N PRO A 61 -5.20 22.29 4.21
CA PRO A 61 -5.43 23.73 4.19
C PRO A 61 -4.68 24.45 3.05
N TYR A 62 -4.83 23.96 1.82
CA TYR A 62 -4.34 24.63 0.60
C TYR A 62 -5.43 24.72 -0.46
N SER A 63 -5.30 25.69 -1.36
CA SER A 63 -6.29 25.91 -2.42
C SER A 63 -6.07 24.93 -3.57
N ALA A 64 -6.99 23.96 -3.71
CA ALA A 64 -7.06 23.01 -4.81
C ALA A 64 -8.47 22.39 -4.85
N SER A 65 -8.84 21.74 -5.96
CA SER A 65 -10.11 21.01 -6.04
C SER A 65 -10.13 19.85 -5.04
N VAL A 66 -11.32 19.52 -4.52
CA VAL A 66 -11.51 18.36 -3.63
C VAL A 66 -11.03 17.06 -4.30
N ALA A 67 -11.30 16.92 -5.61
CA ALA A 67 -10.85 15.78 -6.40
C ALA A 67 -9.31 15.69 -6.45
N PHE A 68 -8.60 16.79 -6.69
CA PHE A 68 -7.13 16.80 -6.68
C PHE A 68 -6.58 16.36 -5.32
N LYS A 69 -7.12 16.91 -4.23
CA LYS A 69 -6.70 16.56 -2.87
C LYS A 69 -6.93 15.07 -2.56
N ALA A 70 -8.09 14.54 -2.94
CA ALA A 70 -8.39 13.12 -2.81
C ALA A 70 -7.43 12.27 -3.66
N ASN A 71 -7.19 12.63 -4.91
CA ASN A 71 -6.29 11.88 -5.79
C ASN A 71 -4.81 11.97 -5.32
N LEU A 72 -4.42 13.01 -4.57
CA LEU A 72 -3.11 13.08 -3.93
C LEU A 72 -2.90 11.96 -2.90
N MET A 73 -3.97 11.50 -2.24
CA MET A 73 -3.93 10.31 -1.38
C MET A 73 -3.50 9.07 -2.17
N ALA A 74 -4.00 8.91 -3.41
CA ALA A 74 -3.66 7.78 -4.27
C ALA A 74 -2.16 7.75 -4.58
N ALA A 75 -1.60 8.90 -4.97
CA ALA A 75 -0.18 9.06 -5.24
C ALA A 75 0.67 8.70 -4.02
N PHE A 76 0.30 9.22 -2.84
CA PHE A 76 1.00 8.96 -1.59
C PHE A 76 0.98 7.48 -1.20
N LEU A 77 -0.19 6.85 -1.20
CA LEU A 77 -0.35 5.45 -0.81
C LEU A 77 0.33 4.49 -1.79
N MET A 78 0.27 4.79 -3.09
CA MET A 78 0.95 3.98 -4.11
C MET A 78 2.48 4.12 -4.00
N ALA A 79 2.99 5.35 -3.81
CA ALA A 79 4.43 5.57 -3.57
C ALA A 79 4.91 4.82 -2.32
N ALA A 80 4.16 4.87 -1.22
CA ALA A 80 4.48 4.13 0.01
C ALA A 80 4.50 2.61 -0.23
N SER A 81 3.55 2.10 -1.02
CA SER A 81 3.45 0.69 -1.37
C SER A 81 4.66 0.19 -2.16
N ILE A 82 5.06 0.93 -3.20
CA ILE A 82 6.22 0.57 -4.03
C ILE A 82 7.53 0.67 -3.22
N SER A 83 7.68 1.69 -2.38
CA SER A 83 8.87 1.81 -1.54
C SER A 83 8.96 0.71 -0.48
N LEU A 84 7.82 0.22 0.00
CA LEU A 84 7.80 -0.92 0.90
C LEU A 84 8.12 -2.23 0.16
N LEU A 85 7.65 -2.38 -1.08
CA LEU A 85 8.05 -3.48 -1.96
C LEU A 85 9.58 -3.49 -2.16
N PHE A 86 10.20 -2.34 -2.41
CA PHE A 86 11.66 -2.23 -2.48
C PHE A 86 12.33 -2.83 -1.24
N LEU A 87 11.88 -2.45 -0.04
CA LEU A 87 12.44 -2.96 1.21
C LEU A 87 12.22 -4.47 1.39
N ILE A 88 11.07 -5.00 0.93
CA ILE A 88 10.79 -6.44 0.95
C ILE A 88 11.76 -7.18 0.02
N VAL A 89 11.90 -6.72 -1.23
CA VAL A 89 12.78 -7.38 -2.22
C VAL A 89 14.24 -7.29 -1.77
N GLU A 90 14.66 -6.17 -1.20
CA GLU A 90 16.02 -6.00 -0.67
C GLU A 90 16.26 -6.98 0.48
N LYS A 91 15.28 -7.12 1.39
CA LYS A 91 15.33 -8.06 2.51
C LYS A 91 15.40 -9.53 2.05
N LEU A 92 14.76 -9.88 0.92
CA LEU A 92 14.73 -11.24 0.38
C LEU A 92 15.98 -11.57 -0.46
N THR A 93 16.42 -10.64 -1.30
CA THR A 93 17.47 -10.87 -2.30
C THR A 93 18.85 -10.41 -1.85
N LYS A 94 18.90 -9.47 -0.89
CA LYS A 94 20.10 -8.73 -0.49
C LYS A 94 20.80 -8.03 -1.65
N ASN A 95 20.06 -7.70 -2.71
CA ASN A 95 20.59 -7.07 -3.91
C ASN A 95 19.86 -5.76 -4.21
N PHE A 96 20.59 -4.66 -4.13
CA PHE A 96 20.07 -3.31 -4.37
C PHE A 96 19.49 -3.15 -5.77
N PHE A 97 20.23 -3.55 -6.80
CA PHE A 97 19.83 -3.35 -8.20
C PHE A 97 18.59 -4.18 -8.55
N VAL A 98 18.50 -5.42 -8.08
CA VAL A 98 17.29 -6.26 -8.26
C VAL A 98 16.09 -5.59 -7.59
N SER A 99 16.25 -5.09 -6.38
CA SER A 99 15.18 -4.45 -5.61
C SER A 99 14.70 -3.16 -6.27
N LEU A 100 15.64 -2.33 -6.74
CA LEU A 100 15.34 -1.09 -7.44
C LEU A 100 14.63 -1.36 -8.76
N SER A 101 15.17 -2.27 -9.59
CA SER A 101 14.59 -2.60 -10.89
C SER A 101 13.17 -3.16 -10.76
N VAL A 102 12.94 -4.11 -9.85
CA VAL A 102 11.59 -4.67 -9.61
C VAL A 102 10.61 -3.58 -9.19
N SER A 103 11.03 -2.69 -8.28
CA SER A 103 10.17 -1.64 -7.76
C SER A 103 9.84 -0.59 -8.81
N LEU A 104 10.83 -0.14 -9.59
CA LEU A 104 10.61 0.83 -10.67
C LEU A 104 9.77 0.23 -11.81
N ILE A 105 10.04 -1.00 -12.24
CA ILE A 105 9.22 -1.66 -13.28
C ILE A 105 7.75 -1.69 -12.84
N LEU A 106 7.48 -2.09 -11.59
CA LEU A 106 6.10 -2.11 -11.09
C LEU A 106 5.53 -0.69 -10.98
N ALA A 107 6.31 0.29 -10.50
CA ALA A 107 5.89 1.68 -10.33
C ALA A 107 5.38 2.32 -11.63
N PHE A 108 5.99 1.98 -12.76
CA PHE A 108 5.68 2.54 -14.08
C PHE A 108 4.87 1.59 -14.97
N THR A 109 4.37 0.47 -14.42
CA THR A 109 3.42 -0.41 -15.13
C THR A 109 2.07 0.31 -15.27
N PRO A 110 1.36 0.21 -16.42
CA PRO A 110 0.17 1.02 -16.69
C PRO A 110 -0.90 1.03 -15.58
N LEU A 111 -1.17 -0.11 -14.93
CA LEU A 111 -2.17 -0.18 -13.86
C LEU A 111 -1.72 0.51 -12.58
N PHE A 112 -0.46 0.33 -12.17
CA PHE A 112 0.09 1.01 -10.99
C PHE A 112 0.21 2.51 -11.22
N TRP A 113 0.62 2.90 -12.44
CA TRP A 113 0.63 4.28 -12.87
C TRP A 113 -0.77 4.89 -12.82
N LEU A 114 -1.76 4.25 -13.44
CA LEU A 114 -3.15 4.73 -13.42
C LEU A 114 -3.65 4.95 -11.99
N TYR A 115 -3.56 3.93 -11.14
CA TYR A 115 -4.03 4.02 -9.75
C TYR A 115 -3.11 4.84 -8.84
N ALA A 116 -1.98 5.36 -9.31
CA ALA A 116 -1.25 6.41 -8.61
C ALA A 116 -1.87 7.81 -8.84
N HIS A 117 -2.64 8.00 -9.92
CA HIS A 117 -3.16 9.31 -10.34
C HIS A 117 -4.63 9.56 -10.04
N ILE A 118 -5.39 8.50 -9.76
CA ILE A 118 -6.82 8.55 -9.44
C ILE A 118 -7.08 7.78 -8.15
N ILE A 119 -7.92 8.31 -7.27
CA ILE A 119 -8.30 7.64 -6.03
C ILE A 119 -9.23 6.46 -6.33
N GLU A 120 -8.85 5.32 -5.77
CA GLU A 120 -9.61 4.09 -5.78
C GLU A 120 -9.38 3.40 -4.42
N VAL A 121 -9.86 2.17 -4.27
CA VAL A 121 -9.67 1.38 -3.05
C VAL A 121 -8.40 0.51 -3.09
N PHE A 122 -7.76 0.40 -4.25
CA PHE A 122 -6.66 -0.55 -4.47
C PHE A 122 -5.36 -0.11 -3.78
N GLN A 123 -5.06 1.17 -3.76
CA GLN A 123 -3.80 1.74 -3.24
C GLN A 123 -3.64 1.43 -1.75
N LEU A 124 -4.69 1.66 -0.98
CA LEU A 124 -4.70 1.31 0.45
C LEU A 124 -4.59 -0.20 0.66
N ASN A 125 -5.30 -1.00 -0.14
CA ASN A 125 -5.21 -2.46 -0.03
C ASN A 125 -3.78 -2.96 -0.29
N ILE A 126 -3.15 -2.48 -1.35
CA ILE A 126 -1.78 -2.83 -1.73
C ILE A 126 -0.82 -2.45 -0.59
N LEU A 127 -0.98 -1.25 0.00
CA LEU A 127 -0.15 -0.83 1.12
C LEU A 127 -0.31 -1.75 2.33
N LEU A 128 -1.54 -2.08 2.72
CA LEU A 128 -1.83 -2.97 3.85
C LEU A 128 -1.24 -4.38 3.62
N VAL A 129 -1.39 -4.92 2.42
CA VAL A 129 -0.77 -6.20 2.03
C VAL A 129 0.75 -6.11 2.09
N ALA A 130 1.36 -5.04 1.60
CA ALA A 130 2.81 -4.85 1.63
C ALA A 130 3.34 -4.73 3.07
N ILE A 131 2.65 -4.00 3.96
CA ILE A 131 3.00 -3.91 5.39
C ILE A 131 2.93 -5.29 6.04
N SER A 132 1.84 -6.02 5.81
CA SER A 132 1.69 -7.38 6.29
C SER A 132 2.84 -8.28 5.84
N PHE A 133 3.15 -8.25 4.53
CA PHE A 133 4.16 -9.11 3.96
C PHE A 133 5.58 -8.75 4.44
N TYR A 134 5.88 -7.46 4.60
CA TYR A 134 7.13 -7.00 5.20
C TYR A 134 7.34 -7.58 6.60
N PHE A 135 6.30 -7.57 7.44
CA PHE A 135 6.36 -8.15 8.77
C PHE A 135 6.44 -9.68 8.74
N LEU A 136 5.74 -10.35 7.82
CA LEU A 136 5.83 -11.80 7.64
C LEU A 136 7.27 -12.24 7.29
N VAL A 137 7.91 -11.54 6.35
CA VAL A 137 9.31 -11.81 5.99
C VAL A 137 10.24 -11.50 7.17
N SER A 138 9.98 -10.43 7.92
CA SER A 138 10.77 -10.08 9.11
C SER A 138 10.63 -11.10 10.24
N TRP A 139 9.44 -11.65 10.44
CA TRP A 139 9.22 -12.78 11.35
C TRP A 139 10.04 -13.99 10.89
N ARG A 140 9.90 -14.40 9.63
CA ARG A 140 10.64 -15.55 9.09
C ARG A 140 12.15 -15.40 9.25
N GLN A 141 12.70 -14.22 8.98
CA GLN A 141 14.12 -13.95 9.21
C GLN A 141 14.50 -14.09 10.68
N SER A 142 13.66 -13.61 11.61
CA SER A 142 13.89 -13.74 13.05
C SER A 142 13.94 -15.20 13.51
N VAL A 143 13.11 -16.07 12.92
CA VAL A 143 13.14 -17.53 13.15
C VAL A 143 14.43 -18.13 12.62
N LEU A 144 14.80 -17.82 11.37
CA LEU A 144 15.99 -18.37 10.72
C LEU A 144 17.30 -18.01 11.44
N ILE A 145 17.37 -16.86 12.11
CA ILE A 145 18.53 -16.45 12.92
C ILE A 145 18.43 -16.87 14.39
N LYS A 146 17.44 -17.69 14.76
CA LYS A 146 17.17 -18.17 16.13
C LYS A 146 16.95 -17.05 17.17
N LYS A 147 16.46 -15.89 16.73
CA LYS A 147 16.07 -14.76 17.59
C LYS A 147 14.61 -14.41 17.33
N VAL A 148 13.73 -15.37 17.61
CA VAL A 148 12.30 -15.28 17.28
C VAL A 148 11.70 -14.02 17.89
N ASN A 149 11.10 -13.19 17.04
CA ASN A 149 10.31 -12.05 17.49
C ASN A 149 8.86 -12.21 17.02
N GLY A 150 8.01 -12.68 17.94
CA GLY A 150 6.60 -12.95 17.65
C GLY A 150 5.77 -11.71 17.29
N ILE A 151 6.24 -10.50 17.61
CA ILE A 151 5.52 -9.27 17.25
C ILE A 151 5.36 -9.12 15.74
N HIS A 152 6.37 -9.54 14.96
CA HIS A 152 6.33 -9.47 13.51
C HIS A 152 5.20 -10.33 12.95
N LEU A 153 4.99 -11.54 13.48
CA LEU A 153 3.89 -12.40 13.02
C LEU A 153 2.52 -11.81 13.40
N LYS A 154 2.40 -11.26 14.61
CA LYS A 154 1.17 -10.58 15.06
C LYS A 154 0.84 -9.37 14.17
N LEU A 155 1.85 -8.56 13.82
CA LEU A 155 1.67 -7.41 12.93
C LEU A 155 1.32 -7.87 11.51
N ALA A 156 1.94 -8.93 11.00
CA ALA A 156 1.55 -9.51 9.72
C ALA A 156 0.06 -9.89 9.71
N PHE A 157 -0.40 -10.62 10.73
CA PHE A 157 -1.82 -11.00 10.83
C PHE A 157 -2.77 -9.82 11.02
N LEU A 158 -2.37 -8.80 11.78
CA LEU A 158 -3.15 -7.57 11.93
C LEU A 158 -3.37 -6.88 10.57
N PHE A 159 -2.30 -6.65 9.82
CA PHE A 159 -2.37 -5.92 8.56
C PHE A 159 -3.01 -6.72 7.43
N ILE A 160 -2.83 -8.04 7.36
CA ILE A 160 -3.59 -8.85 6.38
C ILE A 160 -5.07 -8.91 6.74
N GLY A 161 -5.42 -8.87 8.03
CA GLY A 161 -6.79 -8.74 8.49
C GLY A 161 -7.42 -7.41 8.05
N PHE A 162 -6.70 -6.29 8.21
CA PHE A 162 -7.14 -5.00 7.67
C PHE A 162 -7.25 -5.00 6.15
N ALA A 163 -6.30 -5.62 5.43
CA ALA A 163 -6.37 -5.75 3.98
C ALA A 163 -7.59 -6.57 3.54
N PHE A 164 -7.90 -7.68 4.22
CA PHE A 164 -9.07 -8.51 3.93
C PHE A 164 -10.39 -7.78 4.21
N PHE A 165 -10.48 -7.05 5.33
CA PHE A 165 -11.65 -6.26 5.66
C PHE A 165 -11.86 -5.09 4.68
N HIS A 166 -10.76 -4.47 4.23
CA HIS A 166 -10.80 -3.39 3.25
C HIS A 166 -11.13 -3.88 1.84
N HIS A 167 -10.53 -4.99 1.40
CA HIS A 167 -10.82 -5.61 0.11
C HIS A 167 -10.68 -7.14 0.17
N GLN A 168 -11.79 -7.84 -0.10
CA GLN A 168 -11.92 -9.29 0.13
C GLN A 168 -10.93 -10.14 -0.68
N THR A 169 -10.44 -9.65 -1.82
CA THR A 169 -9.45 -10.39 -2.63
C THR A 169 -8.15 -10.71 -1.88
N SER A 170 -7.84 -9.97 -0.81
CA SER A 170 -6.69 -10.27 0.05
C SER A 170 -6.77 -11.66 0.71
N VAL A 171 -7.96 -12.28 0.79
CA VAL A 171 -8.14 -13.66 1.26
C VAL A 171 -7.34 -14.68 0.43
N LEU A 172 -7.14 -14.40 -0.86
CA LEU A 172 -6.40 -15.26 -1.78
C LEU A 172 -4.92 -15.42 -1.39
N LEU A 173 -4.41 -14.55 -0.51
CA LEU A 173 -3.05 -14.63 0.02
C LEU A 173 -2.91 -15.61 1.20
N PHE A 174 -4.01 -16.02 1.83
CA PHE A 174 -3.97 -16.84 3.04
C PHE A 174 -3.28 -18.20 2.83
N PRO A 175 -3.50 -18.93 1.70
CA PRO A 175 -2.75 -20.17 1.43
C PRO A 175 -1.24 -19.95 1.34
N ALA A 176 -0.79 -18.85 0.74
CA ALA A 176 0.63 -18.51 0.64
C ALA A 176 1.24 -18.20 2.01
N TYR A 177 0.50 -17.49 2.88
CA TYR A 177 0.91 -17.21 4.25
C TYR A 177 1.02 -18.49 5.07
N ALA A 178 0.00 -19.35 5.02
CA ALA A 178 -0.01 -20.63 5.71
C ALA A 178 1.19 -21.49 5.26
N PHE A 179 1.40 -21.63 3.95
CA PHE A 179 2.53 -22.36 3.40
C PHE A 179 3.88 -21.83 3.91
N LEU A 180 4.07 -20.50 3.92
CA LEU A 180 5.32 -19.90 4.38
C LEU A 180 5.57 -20.14 5.88
N ILE A 181 4.52 -20.05 6.71
CA ILE A 181 4.59 -20.31 8.15
C ILE A 181 4.95 -21.78 8.39
N PHE A 182 4.20 -22.72 7.81
CA PHE A 182 4.47 -24.15 7.95
C PHE A 182 5.88 -24.55 7.51
N LYS A 183 6.40 -23.94 6.43
CA LYS A 183 7.76 -24.22 5.94
C LYS A 183 8.84 -23.60 6.84
N THR A 184 8.51 -22.56 7.60
CA THR A 184 9.44 -21.87 8.49
C THR A 184 9.52 -22.57 9.83
N ASP A 185 8.39 -23.04 10.38
CA ASP A 185 8.35 -23.72 11.69
C ASP A 185 8.95 -25.13 11.68
N LYS A 186 9.08 -25.76 10.50
CA LYS A 186 9.72 -27.08 10.34
C LYS A 186 11.26 -27.05 10.33
N LYS A 187 11.89 -25.89 10.50
CA LYS A 187 13.35 -25.69 10.45
C LYS A 187 13.90 -25.25 11.79
#